data_AF-A0A7S1PRG7-F1
#
_entry.id   AF-A0A7S1PRG7-F1
#
_cell.length_a   1.000
_cell.length_b   1.000
_cell.length_c   1.000
_cell.angle_alpha   90.00
_cell.angle_beta   90.00
_cell.angle_gamma   90.00
#
_symmetry.space_group_name_H-M   'P 1'
#
loop_
_entity.id
_entity.type
_entity.pdbx_description
1 polymer ?
#
loop_
_entity_poly.entity_id
_entity_poly.type
_entity_poly.pdbx_seq_one_letter_code
_entity_poly.pdbx_strand_id
1 'polypeptide(L)'
;MGDHGGFWRWRWPEMPSRRWPELPSIPLMSDRHEGPSPEGSQTSTTTTTTTSFTWTTATLSTQSTSTAPATTTTVSSTTPAAVRLDKSQLRVMEHLREARKDSAEHYGVTLLCFAVMVPWGNERLLLREAHALGAGIFGCEDAAIYSSEVIEVAPGVKSVIARDSLKCDYGGEFKTALNNGIFLDIWKKVVSDKVYARRDWTVKLDPDSVFFAHRLRRRLQPLQKDADKEPVYINNCKLGLHGPFEVLSRRAVRAWHDGMDRCVSHFRKLCSGDCYWGEDMFLDQCLQKVLHIKRVGLYNMLLEAHCDPPKGWESCHSRESVAFHPFKNPGNFSACLERAILG
;
A
#
# COMPACT_ATOMS: atom_id res chain seq x y z
N MET A 1 -13.76 -33.44 19.92
CA MET A 1 -13.72 -33.44 18.44
C MET A 1 -14.54 -32.26 17.96
N GLY A 2 -13.92 -31.37 17.17
CA GLY A 2 -14.61 -30.32 16.42
C GLY A 2 -14.68 -28.95 17.11
N ASP A 3 -13.57 -28.19 17.09
CA ASP A 3 -13.61 -26.73 17.26
C ASP A 3 -13.37 -26.09 15.89
N HIS A 4 -14.38 -25.38 15.38
CA HIS A 4 -14.39 -24.72 14.08
C HIS A 4 -13.78 -23.31 14.20
N GLY A 5 -12.46 -23.24 14.32
CA GLY A 5 -11.69 -22.01 14.13
C GLY A 5 -11.53 -21.69 12.65
N GLY A 6 -12.45 -20.90 12.09
CA GLY A 6 -12.37 -20.36 10.73
C GLY A 6 -11.13 -19.47 10.54
N PHE A 7 -10.09 -20.04 9.93
CA PHE A 7 -8.86 -19.34 9.53
C PHE A 7 -9.13 -18.42 8.33
N TRP A 8 -9.22 -17.12 8.55
CA TRP A 8 -9.14 -16.12 7.47
C TRP A 8 -7.68 -15.99 7.04
N ARG A 9 -7.27 -16.81 6.06
CA ARG A 9 -5.96 -16.72 5.40
C ARG A 9 -6.11 -15.86 4.14
N TRP A 10 -5.15 -14.98 3.88
CA TRP A 10 -4.78 -14.60 2.51
C TRP A 10 -4.27 -15.85 1.78
N ARG A 11 -5.20 -16.72 1.35
CA ARG A 11 -4.92 -17.91 0.57
C ARG A 11 -5.44 -17.61 -0.83
N TRP A 12 -4.54 -17.18 -1.71
CA TRP A 12 -4.78 -17.17 -3.14
C TRP A 12 -4.97 -18.65 -3.57
N PRO A 13 -6.14 -19.04 -4.11
CA PRO A 13 -6.30 -20.38 -4.67
C PRO A 13 -5.35 -20.57 -5.87
N GLU A 14 -4.92 -21.81 -6.12
CA GLU A 14 -4.10 -22.17 -7.28
C GLU A 14 -4.81 -21.72 -8.57
N MET A 15 -4.25 -20.72 -9.24
CA MET A 15 -4.78 -20.20 -10.50
C MET A 15 -3.95 -20.66 -11.70
N PRO A 16 -4.60 -20.97 -12.84
CA PRO A 16 -3.90 -21.24 -14.09
C PRO A 16 -3.28 -19.95 -14.64
N SER A 17 -2.03 -20.04 -15.10
CA SER A 17 -1.26 -18.95 -15.72
C SER A 17 -1.98 -18.39 -16.96
N ARG A 18 -2.75 -17.31 -16.80
CA ARG A 18 -3.35 -16.57 -17.92
C ARG A 18 -2.94 -15.11 -17.89
N ARG A 19 -2.59 -14.59 -19.07
CA ARG A 19 -2.35 -13.16 -19.32
C ARG A 19 -3.66 -12.40 -19.07
N TRP A 20 -3.59 -11.20 -18.47
CA TRP A 20 -4.79 -10.38 -18.24
C TRP A 20 -5.55 -10.09 -19.54
N PRO A 21 -6.89 -10.09 -19.52
CA PRO A 21 -7.68 -9.73 -20.68
C PRO A 21 -7.41 -8.27 -21.09
N GLU A 22 -7.25 -8.03 -22.39
CA GLU A 22 -7.25 -6.68 -22.93
C GLU A 22 -8.68 -6.13 -22.85
N LEU A 23 -8.92 -5.18 -21.95
CA LEU A 23 -10.22 -4.54 -21.85
C LEU A 23 -10.49 -3.63 -23.06
N PRO A 24 -11.72 -3.64 -23.60
CA PRO A 24 -12.10 -2.70 -24.65
C PRO A 24 -11.99 -1.26 -24.14
N SER A 25 -11.41 -0.38 -24.95
CA SER A 25 -11.29 1.04 -24.64
C SER A 25 -12.64 1.75 -24.85
N ILE A 26 -13.14 2.45 -23.83
CA ILE A 26 -14.26 3.38 -24.00
C ILE A 26 -13.69 4.68 -24.61
N PRO A 27 -14.20 5.17 -25.76
CA PRO A 27 -13.78 6.45 -26.30
C PRO A 27 -14.08 7.56 -25.29
N LEU A 28 -13.06 8.38 -24.96
CA LEU A 28 -13.27 9.64 -24.25
C LEU A 28 -14.22 10.50 -25.10
N MET A 29 -15.43 10.77 -24.60
CA MET A 29 -16.31 11.76 -25.23
C MET A 29 -15.59 13.12 -25.15
N SER A 30 -15.30 13.70 -26.31
CA SER A 30 -14.79 15.06 -26.41
C SER A 30 -15.89 16.04 -25.95
N ASP A 31 -15.65 16.78 -24.88
CA ASP A 31 -16.52 17.88 -24.48
C ASP A 31 -16.50 18.97 -25.56
N ARG A 32 -17.56 19.05 -26.37
CA ARG A 32 -17.89 20.26 -27.13
C ARG A 32 -18.78 21.12 -26.23
N HIS A 33 -18.24 22.24 -25.79
CA HIS A 33 -19.02 23.32 -25.22
C HIS A 33 -19.85 24.01 -26.31
N GLU A 34 -21.16 23.77 -26.31
CA GLU A 34 -22.15 24.69 -26.87
C GLU A 34 -23.23 24.89 -25.80
N GLY A 35 -23.25 26.08 -25.20
CA GLY A 35 -24.31 26.50 -24.30
C GLY A 35 -25.38 27.29 -25.04
N PRO A 36 -26.63 27.32 -24.54
CA PRO A 36 -27.56 28.39 -24.84
C PRO A 36 -27.83 29.29 -23.61
N SER A 37 -27.94 30.58 -23.90
CA SER A 37 -28.29 31.69 -23.01
C SER A 37 -29.65 31.51 -22.27
N PRO A 38 -29.85 32.14 -21.10
CA PRO A 38 -31.17 32.27 -20.50
C PRO A 38 -31.76 33.68 -20.73
N GLU A 39 -32.99 33.72 -21.27
CA GLU A 39 -33.92 34.84 -21.10
C GLU A 39 -34.98 34.45 -20.05
N GLY A 40 -35.39 35.41 -19.22
CA GLY A 40 -36.53 35.24 -18.32
C GLY A 40 -36.45 36.06 -17.04
N SER A 41 -36.64 37.38 -17.15
CA SER A 41 -36.84 38.30 -16.03
C SER A 41 -38.17 38.03 -15.32
N GLN A 42 -38.15 37.84 -14.00
CA GLN A 42 -39.26 38.24 -13.12
C GLN A 42 -38.71 38.87 -11.83
N THR A 43 -39.02 40.15 -11.67
CA THR A 43 -38.86 40.99 -10.50
C THR A 43 -39.80 40.56 -9.38
N SER A 44 -39.32 40.52 -8.14
CA SER A 44 -40.16 40.71 -6.95
C SER A 44 -39.35 41.22 -5.76
N THR A 45 -40.02 42.10 -5.03
CA THR A 45 -39.53 43.16 -4.15
C THR A 45 -38.96 42.68 -2.81
N THR A 46 -38.05 43.50 -2.29
CA THR A 46 -37.30 43.45 -1.03
C THR A 46 -38.18 43.42 0.24
N THR A 47 -37.79 42.60 1.22
CA THR A 47 -37.99 42.90 2.65
C THR A 47 -36.75 42.49 3.43
N THR A 48 -36.01 43.47 3.94
CA THR A 48 -34.86 43.29 4.82
C THR A 48 -35.36 43.34 6.27
N THR A 49 -35.31 42.21 6.97
CA THR A 49 -35.52 42.18 8.43
C THR A 49 -34.21 41.77 9.08
N THR A 50 -33.57 42.74 9.74
CA THR A 50 -32.39 42.55 10.59
C THR A 50 -32.85 41.99 11.93
N THR A 51 -32.47 40.77 12.27
CA THR A 51 -32.62 40.21 13.62
C THR A 51 -31.24 39.90 14.21
N SER A 52 -30.92 40.67 15.23
CA SER A 52 -29.77 40.52 16.11
C SER A 52 -29.89 39.25 16.96
N PHE A 53 -28.89 38.37 16.91
CA PHE A 53 -28.79 37.22 17.82
C PHE A 53 -28.03 37.62 19.09
N THR A 54 -28.76 37.64 20.21
CA THR A 54 -28.20 37.69 21.57
C THR A 54 -27.84 36.28 22.03
N TRP A 55 -26.62 36.11 22.54
CA TRP A 55 -26.15 34.87 23.15
C TRP A 55 -26.70 34.76 24.57
N THR A 56 -27.51 33.73 24.84
CA THR A 56 -27.94 33.38 26.20
C THR A 56 -27.05 32.26 26.72
N THR A 57 -26.29 32.55 27.77
CA THR A 57 -25.45 31.58 28.49
C THR A 57 -26.35 30.65 29.30
N ALA A 58 -26.39 29.36 28.96
CA ALA A 58 -27.08 28.35 29.74
C ALA A 58 -26.14 27.77 30.81
N THR A 59 -26.43 28.05 32.07
CA THR A 59 -25.84 27.38 33.25
C THR A 59 -26.37 25.96 33.37
N LEU A 60 -25.48 24.97 33.27
CA LEU A 60 -25.81 23.56 33.54
C LEU A 60 -25.75 23.28 35.05
N SER A 61 -26.86 22.79 35.60
CA SER A 61 -26.99 22.29 36.96
C SER A 61 -26.37 20.90 37.08
N THR A 62 -25.46 20.72 38.04
CA THR A 62 -24.84 19.45 38.41
C THR A 62 -25.80 18.61 39.25
N GLN A 63 -26.26 17.47 38.71
CA GLN A 63 -26.85 16.39 39.49
C GLN A 63 -25.82 15.27 39.67
N SER A 64 -25.60 14.90 40.93
CA SER A 64 -24.72 13.84 41.38
C SER A 64 -25.38 12.47 41.23
N THR A 65 -24.92 11.67 40.28
CA THR A 65 -25.24 10.23 40.19
C THR A 65 -24.06 9.39 40.64
N SER A 66 -24.34 8.55 41.65
CA SER A 66 -23.45 7.54 42.25
C SER A 66 -22.79 6.65 41.19
N THR A 67 -21.46 6.61 41.19
CA THR A 67 -20.64 5.79 40.30
C THR A 67 -20.37 4.44 40.96
N ALA A 68 -20.82 3.35 40.33
CA ALA A 68 -20.35 2.01 40.64
C ALA A 68 -18.87 1.88 40.21
N PRO A 69 -18.02 1.12 40.93
CA PRO A 69 -16.61 1.01 40.61
C PRO A 69 -16.42 0.33 39.26
N ALA A 70 -15.88 1.08 38.30
CA ALA A 70 -15.40 0.54 37.04
C ALA A 70 -14.22 -0.38 37.32
N THR A 71 -14.35 -1.65 36.95
CA THR A 71 -13.23 -2.59 36.91
C THR A 71 -12.24 -2.09 35.86
N THR A 72 -11.19 -1.42 36.32
CA THR A 72 -10.06 -1.01 35.48
C THR A 72 -9.34 -2.26 35.02
N THR A 73 -9.75 -2.80 33.87
CA THR A 73 -8.94 -3.78 33.14
C THR A 73 -7.75 -3.01 32.57
N THR A 74 -6.66 -2.98 33.33
CA THR A 74 -5.38 -2.44 32.87
C THR A 74 -4.91 -3.29 31.69
N VAL A 75 -5.21 -2.85 30.46
CA VAL A 75 -4.59 -3.41 29.26
C VAL A 75 -3.13 -3.02 29.34
N SER A 76 -2.31 -3.93 29.86
CA SER A 76 -0.86 -3.79 29.87
C SER A 76 -0.40 -3.72 28.42
N SER A 77 -0.15 -2.50 27.93
CA SER A 77 0.54 -2.25 26.68
C SER A 77 2.01 -2.62 26.87
N THR A 78 2.31 -3.92 26.91
CA THR A 78 3.68 -4.39 26.93
C THR A 78 4.33 -4.05 25.60
N THR A 79 5.23 -3.06 25.63
CA THR A 79 6.12 -2.75 24.51
C THR A 79 6.75 -4.06 24.01
N PRO A 80 6.72 -4.33 22.69
CA PRO A 80 7.40 -5.49 22.14
C PRO A 80 8.86 -5.56 22.57
N ALA A 81 9.30 -6.70 23.10
CA ALA A 81 10.71 -6.94 23.33
C ALA A 81 11.49 -6.91 22.00
N ALA A 82 12.73 -6.43 22.05
CA ALA A 82 13.64 -6.49 20.91
C ALA A 82 13.89 -7.97 20.51
N VAL A 83 13.95 -8.23 19.21
CA VAL A 83 14.27 -9.55 18.67
C VAL A 83 15.73 -9.88 18.99
N ARG A 84 15.99 -11.08 19.49
CA ARG A 84 17.36 -11.59 19.65
C ARG A 84 17.81 -12.21 18.34
N LEU A 85 18.78 -11.60 17.68
CA LEU A 85 19.35 -12.08 16.43
C LEU A 85 20.49 -13.08 16.70
N ASP A 86 20.55 -14.13 15.88
CA ASP A 86 21.69 -15.05 15.88
C ASP A 86 22.90 -14.47 15.08
N LYS A 87 23.98 -15.24 14.98
CA LYS A 87 25.21 -14.81 14.28
C LYS A 87 25.01 -14.60 12.77
N SER A 88 24.19 -15.41 12.09
CA SER A 88 23.96 -15.23 10.66
C SER A 88 23.07 -14.02 10.40
N GLN A 89 22.02 -13.85 11.20
CA GLN A 89 21.14 -12.69 11.16
C GLN A 89 21.87 -11.37 11.43
N LEU A 90 22.79 -11.34 12.39
CA LEU A 90 23.62 -10.16 12.65
C LEU A 90 24.49 -9.78 11.44
N ARG A 91 25.05 -10.77 10.73
CA ARG A 91 25.80 -10.51 9.48
C ARG A 91 24.90 -9.99 8.38
N VAL A 92 23.70 -10.56 8.22
CA VAL A 92 22.72 -10.05 7.24
C VAL A 92 22.37 -8.59 7.52
N MET A 93 22.07 -8.26 8.77
CA MET A 93 21.73 -6.90 9.19
C MET A 93 22.85 -5.91 8.84
N GLU A 94 24.11 -6.27 9.11
CA GLU A 94 25.26 -5.44 8.74
C GLU A 94 25.38 -5.30 7.21
N HIS A 95 25.33 -6.39 6.46
CA HIS A 95 25.37 -6.30 4.99
C HIS A 95 24.26 -5.43 4.41
N LEU A 96 23.04 -5.50 4.95
CA LEU A 96 21.92 -4.68 4.51
C LEU A 96 22.11 -3.20 4.86
N ARG A 97 22.65 -2.90 6.05
CA ARG A 97 22.95 -1.54 6.49
C ARG A 97 23.99 -0.88 5.57
N GLU A 98 25.07 -1.58 5.27
CA GLU A 98 26.17 -1.13 4.43
C GLU A 98 25.67 -0.94 2.99
N ALA A 99 24.99 -1.95 2.43
CA ALA A 99 24.41 -1.85 1.09
C ALA A 99 23.38 -0.71 0.96
N ARG A 100 22.60 -0.43 2.02
CA ARG A 100 21.68 0.72 2.05
C ARG A 100 22.45 2.03 1.95
N LYS A 101 23.50 2.21 2.76
CA LYS A 101 24.33 3.42 2.74
C LYS A 101 24.97 3.63 1.37
N ASP A 102 25.67 2.60 0.87
CA ASP A 102 26.39 2.66 -0.40
C ASP A 102 25.46 2.93 -1.57
N SER A 103 24.30 2.25 -1.63
CA SER A 103 23.35 2.44 -2.72
C SER A 103 22.66 3.81 -2.70
N ALA A 104 22.35 4.35 -1.51
CA ALA A 104 21.76 5.68 -1.39
C ALA A 104 22.74 6.76 -1.88
N GLU A 105 24.02 6.65 -1.50
CA GLU A 105 25.08 7.57 -1.93
C GLU A 105 25.39 7.42 -3.43
N HIS A 106 25.51 6.19 -3.92
CA HIS A 106 25.94 5.93 -5.29
C HIS A 106 24.85 6.23 -6.33
N TYR A 107 23.60 5.84 -6.07
CA TYR A 107 22.51 6.00 -7.04
C TYR A 107 21.71 7.30 -6.84
N GLY A 108 21.72 7.89 -5.65
CA GLY A 108 21.00 9.13 -5.35
C GLY A 108 19.46 9.03 -5.43
N VAL A 109 18.91 7.80 -5.47
CA VAL A 109 17.45 7.55 -5.52
C VAL A 109 16.92 7.32 -4.11
N THR A 110 15.94 8.12 -3.70
CA THR A 110 15.32 8.04 -2.37
C THR A 110 13.95 7.35 -2.40
N LEU A 111 13.66 6.54 -1.39
CA LEU A 111 12.49 5.69 -1.30
C LEU A 111 11.67 5.98 -0.04
N LEU A 112 10.35 6.13 -0.22
CA LEU A 112 9.36 5.86 0.82
C LEU A 112 8.87 4.43 0.63
N CYS A 113 8.90 3.61 1.67
CA CYS A 113 8.29 2.28 1.64
C CYS A 113 7.17 2.18 2.66
N PHE A 114 6.05 1.58 2.28
CA PHE A 114 4.98 1.33 3.22
C PHE A 114 4.41 -0.08 3.09
N ALA A 115 3.86 -0.57 4.19
CA ALA A 115 3.11 -1.81 4.23
C ALA A 115 1.71 -1.56 4.77
N VAL A 116 0.75 -2.35 4.29
CA VAL A 116 -0.56 -2.47 4.93
C VAL A 116 -0.52 -3.72 5.80
N MET A 117 -0.89 -3.59 7.07
CA MET A 117 -0.84 -4.67 8.04
C MET A 117 -2.23 -4.89 8.61
N VAL A 118 -2.78 -6.09 8.45
CA VAL A 118 -3.97 -6.47 9.24
C VAL A 118 -3.60 -6.60 10.71
N PRO A 119 -4.41 -6.04 11.64
CA PRO A 119 -4.08 -6.09 13.06
C PRO A 119 -4.18 -7.51 13.64
N TRP A 120 -4.90 -8.40 12.95
CA TRP A 120 -4.98 -9.82 13.26
C TRP A 120 -3.95 -10.63 12.47
N GLY A 121 -3.35 -11.63 13.10
CA GLY A 121 -2.48 -12.61 12.43
C GLY A 121 -0.98 -12.33 12.54
N ASN A 122 -0.24 -12.86 11.57
CA ASN A 122 1.22 -13.01 11.65
C ASN A 122 2.02 -11.88 10.97
N GLU A 123 1.36 -10.97 10.25
CA GLU A 123 2.02 -9.86 9.54
C GLU A 123 2.80 -8.95 10.50
N ARG A 124 2.28 -8.74 11.72
CA ARG A 124 3.01 -8.03 12.79
C ARG A 124 4.36 -8.67 13.14
N LEU A 125 4.45 -10.01 13.08
CA LEU A 125 5.67 -10.73 13.39
C LEU A 125 6.68 -10.61 12.24
N LEU A 126 6.20 -10.60 11.00
CA LEU A 126 7.03 -10.37 9.82
C LEU A 126 7.60 -8.95 9.79
N LEU A 127 6.77 -7.93 10.09
CA LEU A 127 7.24 -6.55 10.20
C LEU A 127 8.22 -6.37 11.36
N ARG A 128 8.01 -7.07 12.49
CA ARG A 128 8.98 -7.08 13.60
C ARG A 128 10.32 -7.69 13.19
N GLU A 129 10.30 -8.81 12.48
CA GLU A 129 11.51 -9.47 11.97
C GLU A 129 12.24 -8.60 10.93
N ALA A 130 11.49 -8.04 9.97
CA ALA A 130 12.03 -7.12 8.98
C ALA A 130 12.66 -5.88 9.63
N HIS A 131 12.04 -5.32 10.67
CA HIS A 131 12.61 -4.21 11.43
C HIS A 131 13.93 -4.60 12.11
N ALA A 132 13.96 -5.75 12.78
CA ALA A 132 15.16 -6.22 13.48
C ALA A 132 16.35 -6.42 12.52
N LEU A 133 16.08 -6.87 11.29
CA LEU A 133 17.10 -7.10 10.27
C LEU A 133 17.42 -5.86 9.40
N GLY A 134 16.68 -4.75 9.56
CA GLY A 134 16.79 -3.59 8.67
C GLY A 134 16.37 -3.88 7.21
N ALA A 135 15.46 -4.84 7.03
CA ALA A 135 14.96 -5.33 5.74
C ALA A 135 13.53 -4.85 5.45
N GLY A 136 12.97 -5.25 4.31
CA GLY A 136 11.60 -4.88 3.93
C GLY A 136 11.46 -3.36 3.82
N ILE A 137 10.34 -2.82 4.33
CA ILE A 137 10.10 -1.36 4.32
C ILE A 137 11.17 -0.57 5.10
N PHE A 138 11.86 -1.21 6.06
CA PHE A 138 12.87 -0.56 6.91
C PHE A 138 14.25 -0.42 6.23
N GLY A 139 14.40 -0.95 5.02
CA GLY A 139 15.56 -0.68 4.16
C GLY A 139 15.48 0.67 3.43
N CYS A 140 14.32 1.32 3.46
CA CYS A 140 14.06 2.61 2.80
C CYS A 140 14.32 3.79 3.74
N GLU A 141 14.42 4.99 3.18
CA GLU A 141 14.73 6.20 3.94
C GLU A 141 13.58 6.62 4.86
N ASP A 142 12.35 6.47 4.39
CA ASP A 142 11.14 6.59 5.21
C ASP A 142 10.34 5.29 5.12
N ALA A 143 9.77 4.88 6.26
CA ALA A 143 8.91 3.71 6.37
C ALA A 143 7.58 4.08 7.02
N ALA A 144 6.48 3.49 6.54
CA ALA A 144 5.16 3.62 7.15
C ALA A 144 4.45 2.27 7.22
N ILE A 145 3.66 2.05 8.28
CA ILE A 145 2.79 0.89 8.41
C ILE A 145 1.38 1.42 8.55
N TYR A 146 0.49 1.06 7.63
CA TYR A 146 -0.92 1.42 7.70
C TYR A 146 -1.73 0.23 8.20
N SER A 147 -2.67 0.48 9.11
CA SER A 147 -3.54 -0.54 9.65
C SER A 147 -4.92 0.05 9.98
N SER A 148 -5.83 -0.75 10.53
CA SER A 148 -7.05 -0.26 11.17
C SER A 148 -6.91 0.01 12.66
N GLU A 149 -5.76 -0.37 13.25
CA GLU A 149 -5.46 -0.15 14.66
C GLU A 149 -4.02 0.38 14.82
N VAL A 150 -3.76 1.08 15.93
CA VAL A 150 -2.38 1.44 16.31
C VAL A 150 -1.75 0.25 17.00
N ILE A 151 -0.75 -0.35 16.35
CA ILE A 151 -0.02 -1.50 16.85
C ILE A 151 1.46 -1.17 16.84
N GLU A 152 2.10 -1.35 17.99
CA GLU A 152 3.55 -1.28 18.10
C GLU A 152 4.15 -2.62 17.64
N VAL A 153 4.83 -2.60 16.49
CA VAL A 153 5.44 -3.81 15.91
C VAL A 153 6.85 -4.04 16.46
N ALA A 154 7.56 -2.97 16.81
CA ALA A 154 8.87 -2.96 17.46
C ALA A 154 8.98 -1.69 18.35
N PRO A 155 9.92 -1.61 19.30
CA PRO A 155 10.08 -0.43 20.15
C PRO A 155 10.10 0.89 19.34
N GLY A 156 9.11 1.74 19.55
CA GLY A 156 8.98 3.03 18.85
C GLY A 156 8.44 2.97 17.42
N VAL A 157 8.13 1.79 16.88
CA VAL A 157 7.60 1.59 15.53
C VAL A 157 6.14 1.18 15.61
N LYS A 158 5.26 2.10 15.22
CA LYS A 158 3.80 1.93 15.32
C LYS A 158 3.13 2.04 13.95
N SER A 159 2.05 1.28 13.76
CA SER A 159 1.14 1.52 12.64
C SER A 159 0.33 2.79 12.84
N VAL A 160 -0.11 3.33 11.71
CA VAL A 160 -1.00 4.48 11.60
C VAL A 160 -2.36 4.00 11.12
N ILE A 161 -3.42 4.50 11.74
CA ILE A 161 -4.79 4.19 11.31
C ILE A 161 -5.02 4.86 9.94
N ALA A 162 -5.36 4.05 8.95
CA ALA A 162 -5.76 4.54 7.63
C ALA A 162 -7.26 4.44 7.38
N ARG A 163 -7.94 3.49 8.04
CA ARG A 163 -9.40 3.28 7.98
C ARG A 163 -9.88 2.35 9.10
N ASP A 164 -11.19 2.30 9.32
CA ASP A 164 -11.77 1.58 10.46
C ASP A 164 -11.69 0.04 10.34
N SER A 165 -11.64 -0.52 9.13
CA SER A 165 -11.63 -1.98 8.94
C SER A 165 -10.86 -2.41 7.70
N LEU A 166 -9.94 -3.37 7.84
CA LEU A 166 -9.23 -4.01 6.73
C LEU A 166 -9.84 -5.36 6.30
N LYS A 167 -11.06 -5.69 6.75
CA LYS A 167 -11.75 -6.91 6.31
C LYS A 167 -12.30 -6.73 4.90
N CYS A 168 -12.14 -7.75 4.06
CA CYS A 168 -12.74 -7.83 2.73
C CYS A 168 -13.13 -9.26 2.38
N ASP A 169 -14.05 -9.40 1.43
CA ASP A 169 -14.45 -10.69 0.87
C ASP A 169 -13.47 -11.18 -0.20
N TYR A 170 -13.61 -12.45 -0.60
CA TYR A 170 -12.93 -13.03 -1.75
C TYR A 170 -13.93 -13.26 -2.88
N GLY A 171 -13.55 -12.94 -4.11
CA GLY A 171 -14.48 -13.04 -5.23
C GLY A 171 -13.88 -12.64 -6.56
N GLY A 172 -14.76 -12.23 -7.48
CA GLY A 172 -14.39 -11.89 -8.85
C GLY A 172 -14.06 -13.10 -9.73
N GLU A 173 -13.73 -12.81 -10.99
CA GLU A 173 -13.31 -13.80 -12.00
C GLU A 173 -12.08 -14.58 -11.53
N PHE A 174 -11.19 -13.91 -10.79
CA PHE A 174 -9.90 -14.43 -10.34
C PHE A 174 -9.92 -14.97 -8.90
N LYS A 175 -11.06 -14.98 -8.18
CA LYS A 175 -11.13 -15.47 -6.78
C LYS A 175 -10.08 -14.83 -5.86
N THR A 176 -9.85 -13.54 -6.06
CA THR A 176 -8.88 -12.72 -5.34
C THR A 176 -9.55 -11.98 -4.18
N ALA A 177 -8.76 -11.34 -3.33
CA ALA A 177 -9.32 -10.42 -2.35
C ALA A 177 -9.96 -9.21 -3.03
N LEU A 178 -11.16 -8.84 -2.58
CA LEU A 178 -11.90 -7.67 -3.05
C LEU A 178 -11.55 -6.46 -2.18
N ASN A 179 -10.27 -6.12 -2.16
CA ASN A 179 -9.67 -5.13 -1.27
C ASN A 179 -9.52 -3.73 -1.91
N ASN A 180 -9.99 -3.51 -3.15
CA ASN A 180 -9.81 -2.25 -3.85
C ASN A 180 -10.26 -1.03 -3.01
N GLY A 181 -11.45 -1.08 -2.40
CA GLY A 181 -11.93 0.00 -1.52
C GLY A 181 -11.03 0.28 -0.32
N ILE A 182 -10.39 -0.75 0.25
CA ILE A 182 -9.38 -0.61 1.32
C ILE A 182 -8.20 0.19 0.81
N PHE A 183 -7.67 -0.19 -0.36
CA PHE A 183 -6.47 0.44 -0.89
C PHE A 183 -6.69 1.85 -1.43
N LEU A 184 -7.89 2.20 -1.90
CA LEU A 184 -8.25 3.59 -2.20
C LEU A 184 -8.09 4.48 -0.97
N ASP A 185 -8.55 4.04 0.21
CA ASP A 185 -8.39 4.79 1.46
C ASP A 185 -6.93 4.81 1.95
N ILE A 186 -6.20 3.71 1.81
CA ILE A 186 -4.76 3.64 2.13
C ILE A 186 -3.98 4.65 1.30
N TRP A 187 -4.21 4.71 -0.01
CA TRP A 187 -3.52 5.66 -0.89
C TRP A 187 -3.89 7.12 -0.56
N LYS A 188 -5.15 7.40 -0.20
CA LYS A 188 -5.53 8.72 0.33
C LYS A 188 -4.75 9.06 1.61
N LYS A 189 -4.57 8.08 2.50
CA LYS A 189 -3.77 8.28 3.73
C LYS A 189 -2.29 8.54 3.42
N VAL A 190 -1.68 7.77 2.51
CA VAL A 190 -0.29 7.97 2.04
C VAL A 190 -0.06 9.39 1.55
N VAL A 191 -1.01 9.93 0.78
CA VAL A 191 -0.92 11.29 0.24
C VAL A 191 -1.11 12.34 1.34
N SER A 192 -2.08 12.13 2.22
CA SER A 192 -2.36 13.01 3.37
C SER A 192 -1.15 13.16 4.31
N ASP A 193 -0.37 12.09 4.47
CA ASP A 193 0.85 12.09 5.30
C ASP A 193 2.03 12.82 4.66
N LYS A 194 1.95 13.15 3.36
CA LYS A 194 2.90 13.98 2.60
C LYS A 194 4.35 13.46 2.56
N VAL A 195 4.66 12.32 3.18
CA VAL A 195 6.01 11.73 3.18
C VAL A 195 6.45 11.40 1.76
N TYR A 196 5.52 10.91 0.92
CA TYR A 196 5.79 10.55 -0.47
C TYR A 196 6.33 11.73 -1.29
N ALA A 197 5.95 12.97 -0.94
CA ALA A 197 6.37 14.16 -1.67
C ALA A 197 7.86 14.49 -1.47
N ARG A 198 8.47 13.97 -0.40
CA ARG A 198 9.88 14.19 -0.05
C ARG A 198 10.82 13.12 -0.60
N ARG A 199 10.30 12.07 -1.22
CA ARG A 199 11.06 10.95 -1.80
C ARG A 199 10.83 10.88 -3.30
N ASP A 200 11.73 10.22 -4.00
CA ASP A 200 11.67 10.10 -5.45
C ASP A 200 10.66 9.03 -5.87
N TRP A 201 10.59 7.94 -5.10
CA TRP A 201 9.70 6.81 -5.32
C TRP A 201 9.00 6.37 -4.05
N THR A 202 7.77 5.88 -4.22
CA THR A 202 6.96 5.23 -3.19
C THR A 202 6.81 3.76 -3.54
N VAL A 203 7.05 2.89 -2.56
CA VAL A 203 6.98 1.44 -2.69
C VAL A 203 5.93 0.90 -1.72
N LYS A 204 4.89 0.24 -2.24
CA LYS A 204 4.00 -0.61 -1.43
C LYS A 204 4.61 -2.00 -1.36
N LEU A 205 4.76 -2.53 -0.16
CA LEU A 205 5.21 -3.90 0.10
C LEU A 205 4.19 -4.64 0.95
N ASP A 206 3.91 -5.89 0.58
CA ASP A 206 3.23 -6.80 1.49
C ASP A 206 4.21 -7.23 2.62
N PRO A 207 3.72 -7.39 3.88
CA PRO A 207 4.56 -7.79 5.01
C PRO A 207 5.36 -9.09 4.81
N ASP A 208 4.90 -10.00 3.95
CA ASP A 208 5.54 -11.28 3.64
C ASP A 208 6.42 -11.24 2.38
N SER A 209 6.76 -10.04 1.89
CA SER A 209 7.71 -9.84 0.80
C SER A 209 9.13 -9.61 1.32
N VAL A 210 10.05 -10.51 0.96
CA VAL A 210 11.49 -10.34 1.24
C VAL A 210 12.05 -9.35 0.22
N PHE A 211 12.39 -8.14 0.67
CA PHE A 211 12.70 -7.01 -0.21
C PHE A 211 14.06 -6.35 0.09
N PHE A 212 14.73 -5.88 -0.97
CA PHE A 212 16.06 -5.28 -0.93
C PHE A 212 16.08 -3.87 -1.55
N ALA A 213 15.98 -2.83 -0.72
CA ALA A 213 15.99 -1.43 -1.15
C ALA A 213 17.21 -1.06 -2.00
N HIS A 214 18.40 -1.57 -1.64
CA HIS A 214 19.63 -1.30 -2.38
C HIS A 214 19.59 -1.84 -3.82
N ARG A 215 18.95 -3.01 -4.04
CA ARG A 215 18.73 -3.57 -5.38
C ARG A 215 17.73 -2.73 -6.15
N LEU A 216 16.67 -2.26 -5.48
CA LEU A 216 15.68 -1.38 -6.11
C LEU A 216 16.32 -0.09 -6.65
N ARG A 217 17.13 0.61 -5.84
CA ARG A 217 17.80 1.87 -6.26
C ARG A 217 18.59 1.69 -7.55
N ARG A 218 19.33 0.57 -7.68
CA ARG A 218 20.05 0.21 -8.91
C ARG A 218 19.14 0.08 -10.13
N ARG A 219 17.93 -0.46 -9.96
CA ARG A 219 16.95 -0.63 -11.05
C ARG A 219 16.26 0.68 -11.42
N LEU A 220 16.07 1.59 -10.47
CA LEU A 220 15.38 2.85 -10.66
C LEU A 220 16.27 3.99 -11.15
N GLN A 221 17.57 3.97 -10.86
CA GLN A 221 18.49 5.04 -11.26
C GLN A 221 18.41 5.38 -12.75
N PRO A 222 18.35 4.42 -13.70
CA PRO A 222 18.26 4.74 -15.12
C PRO A 222 16.94 5.44 -15.50
N LEU A 223 15.91 5.30 -14.68
CA LEU A 223 14.57 5.86 -14.89
C LEU A 223 14.38 7.20 -14.17
N GLN A 224 15.28 7.58 -13.27
CA GLN A 224 15.09 8.74 -12.39
C GLN A 224 14.87 10.03 -13.17
N LYS A 225 15.69 10.27 -14.21
CA LYS A 225 15.59 11.48 -15.05
C LYS A 225 14.23 11.61 -15.74
N ASP A 226 13.61 10.49 -16.10
CA ASP A 226 12.27 10.48 -16.70
C ASP A 226 11.21 10.69 -15.61
N ALA A 227 11.33 9.98 -14.49
CA ALA A 227 10.43 10.12 -13.34
C ALA A 227 10.40 11.53 -12.72
N ASP A 228 11.48 12.31 -12.88
CA ASP A 228 11.54 13.71 -12.48
C ASP A 228 10.71 14.64 -13.38
N LYS A 229 10.38 14.20 -14.60
CA LYS A 229 9.65 14.99 -15.61
C LYS A 229 8.21 14.55 -15.77
N GLU A 230 7.97 13.24 -15.76
CA GLU A 230 6.67 12.64 -16.02
C GLU A 230 6.32 11.57 -14.97
N PRO A 231 5.03 11.26 -14.75
CA PRO A 231 4.65 10.16 -13.87
C PRO A 231 5.06 8.82 -14.49
N VAL A 232 5.81 8.03 -13.70
CA VAL A 232 6.27 6.68 -14.06
C VAL A 232 5.88 5.69 -12.96
N TYR A 233 5.44 4.49 -13.35
CA TYR A 233 5.30 3.34 -12.45
C TYR A 233 5.86 2.07 -13.08
N ILE A 234 6.23 1.13 -12.24
CA ILE A 234 6.89 -0.11 -12.66
C ILE A 234 5.87 -1.24 -12.72
N ASN A 235 5.77 -1.89 -13.87
CA ASN A 235 5.13 -3.19 -13.98
C ASN A 235 6.15 -4.29 -13.63
N ASN A 236 5.94 -4.93 -12.48
CA ASN A 236 6.86 -5.90 -11.87
C ASN A 236 6.71 -7.34 -12.41
N CYS A 237 5.66 -7.63 -13.18
CA CYS A 237 5.38 -8.97 -13.69
C CYS A 237 4.89 -8.93 -15.15
N LYS A 238 5.28 -9.96 -15.92
CA LYS A 238 4.90 -10.12 -17.34
C LYS A 238 3.39 -10.35 -17.53
N LEU A 239 2.70 -10.81 -16.49
CA LEU A 239 1.27 -11.04 -16.52
C LEU A 239 0.52 -9.73 -16.28
N GLY A 240 0.93 -8.90 -15.32
CA GLY A 240 0.63 -7.47 -15.16
C GLY A 240 1.17 -6.96 -13.82
N LEU A 241 0.70 -5.83 -13.30
CA LEU A 241 1.19 -5.36 -12.00
C LEU A 241 0.70 -6.29 -10.89
N HIS A 242 1.61 -6.77 -10.05
CA HIS A 242 1.26 -7.63 -8.92
C HIS A 242 1.42 -6.90 -7.59
N GLY A 243 0.42 -7.04 -6.72
CA GLY A 243 0.27 -6.29 -5.48
C GLY A 243 1.41 -6.40 -4.45
N PRO A 244 2.13 -7.52 -4.28
CA PRO A 244 3.11 -7.63 -3.20
C PRO A 244 4.25 -6.60 -3.25
N PHE A 245 4.48 -5.97 -4.41
CA PHE A 245 5.56 -5.04 -4.64
C PHE A 245 5.22 -3.97 -5.70
N GLU A 246 4.54 -2.90 -5.33
CA GLU A 246 4.17 -1.81 -6.27
C GLU A 246 5.14 -0.64 -6.14
N VAL A 247 5.63 -0.11 -7.28
CA VAL A 247 6.62 0.99 -7.30
C VAL A 247 6.13 2.13 -8.18
N LEU A 248 5.87 3.27 -7.55
CA LEU A 248 5.36 4.48 -8.19
C LEU A 248 6.32 5.64 -7.94
N SER A 249 6.68 6.39 -8.98
CA SER A 249 7.39 7.66 -8.79
C SER A 249 6.54 8.66 -8.00
N ARG A 250 7.16 9.65 -7.38
CA ARG A 250 6.46 10.75 -6.69
C ARG A 250 5.38 11.40 -7.55
N ARG A 251 5.67 11.62 -8.83
CA ARG A 251 4.72 12.18 -9.80
C ARG A 251 3.57 11.21 -10.10
N ALA A 252 3.84 9.91 -10.19
CA ALA A 252 2.79 8.91 -10.37
C ALA A 252 1.87 8.82 -9.16
N VAL A 253 2.38 8.91 -7.91
CA VAL A 253 1.52 8.95 -6.72
C VAL A 253 0.61 10.19 -6.72
N ARG A 254 1.15 11.35 -7.11
CA ARG A 254 0.33 12.56 -7.26
C ARG A 254 -0.74 12.39 -8.34
N ALA A 255 -0.36 11.93 -9.52
CA ALA A 255 -1.30 11.73 -10.63
C ALA A 255 -2.38 10.68 -10.30
N TRP A 256 -2.01 9.61 -9.60
CA TRP A 256 -2.94 8.61 -9.08
C TRP A 256 -3.98 9.24 -8.15
N HIS A 257 -3.54 10.05 -7.18
CA HIS A 257 -4.45 10.72 -6.25
C HIS A 257 -5.40 11.69 -6.95
N ASP A 258 -4.85 12.58 -7.78
CA ASP A 258 -5.60 13.60 -8.52
C ASP A 258 -6.59 12.95 -9.52
N GLY A 259 -6.27 11.76 -10.01
CA GLY A 259 -7.06 10.99 -10.97
C GLY A 259 -7.96 9.89 -10.38
N MET A 260 -7.93 9.68 -9.06
CA MET A 260 -8.54 8.51 -8.41
C MET A 260 -10.04 8.42 -8.68
N ASP A 261 -10.78 9.53 -8.49
CA ASP A 261 -12.23 9.57 -8.68
C ASP A 261 -12.61 9.33 -10.15
N ARG A 262 -11.82 9.86 -11.09
CA ARG A 262 -12.02 9.59 -12.54
C ARG A 262 -11.90 8.10 -12.84
N CYS A 263 -10.93 7.41 -12.24
CA CYS A 263 -10.77 5.97 -12.40
C CYS A 263 -11.94 5.18 -11.81
N VAL A 264 -12.38 5.52 -10.59
CA VAL A 264 -13.55 4.88 -9.96
C VAL A 264 -14.80 5.06 -10.82
N SER A 265 -15.07 6.27 -11.29
CA SER A 265 -16.22 6.54 -12.17
C SER A 265 -16.13 5.83 -13.52
N HIS A 266 -14.93 5.80 -14.13
CA HIS A 266 -14.71 5.12 -15.40
C HIS A 266 -15.01 3.62 -15.30
N PHE A 267 -14.41 2.94 -14.31
CA PHE A 267 -14.57 1.49 -14.16
C PHE A 267 -15.95 1.10 -13.65
N ARG A 268 -16.58 1.91 -12.79
CA ARG A 268 -17.99 1.69 -12.42
C ARG A 268 -18.91 1.71 -13.63
N LYS A 269 -18.68 2.63 -14.57
CA LYS A 269 -19.45 2.69 -15.82
C LYS A 269 -19.14 1.49 -16.72
N LEU A 270 -17.86 1.16 -16.90
CA LEU A 270 -17.42 0.04 -17.74
C LEU A 270 -17.99 -1.30 -17.27
N CYS A 271 -17.93 -1.56 -15.96
CA CYS A 271 -18.33 -2.83 -15.35
C CYS A 271 -19.81 -2.87 -14.94
N SER A 272 -20.57 -1.80 -15.20
CA SER A 272 -21.96 -1.66 -14.73
C SER A 272 -22.11 -1.86 -13.21
N GLY A 273 -21.12 -1.42 -12.43
CA GLY A 273 -20.99 -1.72 -11.01
C GLY A 273 -19.54 -1.92 -10.60
N ASP A 274 -19.29 -2.72 -9.57
CA ASP A 274 -17.93 -3.11 -9.20
C ASP A 274 -17.34 -4.06 -10.25
N CYS A 275 -16.08 -3.87 -10.61
CA CYS A 275 -15.36 -4.79 -11.49
C CYS A 275 -14.89 -6.06 -10.76
N TYR A 276 -14.99 -6.09 -9.43
CA TYR A 276 -14.51 -7.18 -8.58
C TYR A 276 -13.03 -7.51 -8.79
N TRP A 277 -12.23 -6.47 -9.02
CA TRP A 277 -10.78 -6.58 -9.17
C TRP A 277 -10.08 -6.44 -7.82
N GLY A 278 -8.90 -7.06 -7.71
CA GLY A 278 -7.93 -6.72 -6.66
C GLY A 278 -7.41 -5.29 -6.82
N GLU A 279 -6.76 -4.77 -5.78
CA GLU A 279 -6.23 -3.41 -5.75
C GLU A 279 -5.18 -3.16 -6.83
N ASP A 280 -4.32 -4.15 -7.06
CA ASP A 280 -3.16 -4.08 -7.95
C ASP A 280 -3.60 -3.97 -9.41
N MET A 281 -4.58 -4.78 -9.79
CA MET A 281 -5.24 -4.70 -11.10
C MET A 281 -5.96 -3.37 -11.27
N PHE A 282 -6.74 -2.93 -10.28
CA PHE A 282 -7.44 -1.64 -10.38
C PHE A 282 -6.45 -0.48 -10.56
N LEU A 283 -5.36 -0.49 -9.79
CA LEU A 283 -4.29 0.50 -9.89
C LEU A 283 -3.66 0.46 -11.29
N ASP A 284 -3.21 -0.71 -11.78
CA ASP A 284 -2.60 -0.86 -13.10
C ASP A 284 -3.52 -0.39 -14.23
N GLN A 285 -4.78 -0.81 -14.22
CA GLN A 285 -5.77 -0.42 -15.23
C GLN A 285 -6.02 1.09 -15.19
N CYS A 286 -6.14 1.70 -14.01
CA CYS A 286 -6.30 3.14 -13.88
C CYS A 286 -5.09 3.90 -14.43
N LEU A 287 -3.90 3.61 -13.89
CA LEU A 287 -2.67 4.31 -14.25
C LEU A 287 -2.43 4.22 -15.76
N GLN A 288 -2.62 3.03 -16.36
CA GLN A 288 -2.38 2.83 -17.78
C GLN A 288 -3.49 3.37 -18.68
N LYS A 289 -4.74 3.02 -18.41
CA LYS A 289 -5.85 3.19 -19.38
C LYS A 289 -6.61 4.49 -19.21
N VAL A 290 -6.65 5.05 -18.00
CA VAL A 290 -7.45 6.26 -17.69
C VAL A 290 -6.55 7.48 -17.47
N LEU A 291 -5.40 7.28 -16.83
CA LEU A 291 -4.45 8.36 -16.52
C LEU A 291 -3.28 8.42 -17.50
N HIS A 292 -3.11 7.41 -18.35
CA HIS A 292 -2.06 7.34 -19.37
C HIS A 292 -0.64 7.57 -18.83
N ILE A 293 -0.38 7.07 -17.63
CA ILE A 293 0.92 7.14 -16.96
C ILE A 293 1.89 6.16 -17.62
N LYS A 294 3.16 6.56 -17.73
CA LYS A 294 4.22 5.71 -18.31
C LYS A 294 4.43 4.46 -17.47
N ARG A 295 4.07 3.32 -18.06
CA ARG A 295 4.25 1.97 -17.50
C ARG A 295 5.56 1.36 -17.98
N VAL A 296 6.52 1.13 -17.08
CA VAL A 296 7.82 0.54 -17.42
C VAL A 296 7.87 -0.92 -16.97
N GLY A 297 8.09 -1.84 -17.91
CA GLY A 297 8.17 -3.27 -17.62
C GLY A 297 9.54 -3.69 -17.09
N LEU A 298 9.61 -4.09 -15.81
CA LEU A 298 10.81 -4.65 -15.18
C LEU A 298 10.48 -5.99 -14.52
N TYR A 299 10.18 -6.99 -15.35
CA TYR A 299 9.57 -8.26 -14.93
C TYR A 299 10.49 -9.20 -14.13
N ASN A 300 11.78 -8.87 -14.01
CA ASN A 300 12.76 -9.65 -13.26
C ASN A 300 12.98 -9.13 -11.83
N MET A 301 12.22 -8.11 -11.41
CA MET A 301 12.35 -7.52 -10.08
C MET A 301 11.66 -8.34 -8.99
N LEU A 302 10.51 -8.95 -9.30
CA LEU A 302 9.73 -9.76 -8.38
C LEU A 302 9.80 -11.23 -8.80
N LEU A 303 10.28 -12.09 -7.91
CA LEU A 303 10.10 -13.53 -8.04
C LEU A 303 9.00 -13.98 -7.09
N GLU A 304 7.91 -14.47 -7.65
CA GLU A 304 6.78 -14.88 -6.84
C GLU A 304 5.96 -16.02 -7.43
N ALA A 305 5.21 -16.70 -6.55
CA ALA A 305 4.38 -17.84 -6.90
C ALA A 305 3.37 -17.57 -8.03
N HIS A 306 2.90 -16.33 -8.18
CA HIS A 306 1.83 -16.00 -9.13
C HIS A 306 2.33 -15.36 -10.44
N CYS A 307 3.63 -15.13 -10.61
CA CYS A 307 4.21 -14.52 -11.81
C CYS A 307 4.95 -15.51 -12.73
N ASP A 308 4.59 -16.80 -12.67
CA ASP A 308 5.29 -17.87 -13.42
C ASP A 308 6.83 -17.84 -13.19
N PRO A 309 7.26 -18.02 -11.92
CA PRO A 309 8.65 -17.90 -11.54
C PRO A 309 9.46 -19.14 -11.98
N PRO A 310 10.79 -19.03 -12.12
CA PRO A 310 11.63 -20.19 -12.36
C PRO A 310 11.54 -21.18 -11.19
N LYS A 311 11.71 -22.48 -11.47
CA LYS A 311 11.73 -23.51 -10.42
C LYS A 311 12.79 -23.19 -9.36
N GLY A 312 12.43 -23.32 -8.08
CA GLY A 312 13.33 -23.08 -6.96
C GLY A 312 13.57 -21.60 -6.64
N TRP A 313 12.76 -20.68 -7.16
CA TRP A 313 12.83 -19.25 -6.84
C TRP A 313 12.73 -18.98 -5.32
N GLU A 314 12.05 -19.85 -4.57
CA GLU A 314 11.89 -19.82 -3.11
C GLU A 314 13.22 -19.97 -2.35
N SER A 315 14.27 -20.44 -3.03
CA SER A 315 15.61 -20.53 -2.48
C SER A 315 16.28 -19.17 -2.28
N CYS A 316 15.76 -18.12 -2.92
CA CYS A 316 16.23 -16.74 -2.78
C CYS A 316 17.68 -16.47 -3.24
N HIS A 317 18.30 -17.36 -4.02
CA HIS A 317 19.68 -17.18 -4.51
C HIS A 317 19.84 -16.14 -5.62
N SER A 318 18.74 -15.58 -6.16
CA SER A 318 18.83 -14.52 -7.16
C SER A 318 19.44 -13.26 -6.54
N ARG A 319 20.58 -12.82 -7.08
CA ARG A 319 21.25 -11.56 -6.70
C ARG A 319 20.69 -10.33 -7.43
N GLU A 320 19.89 -10.55 -8.46
CA GLU A 320 19.28 -9.49 -9.26
C GLU A 320 17.85 -9.14 -8.84
N SER A 321 17.12 -10.13 -8.32
CA SER A 321 15.73 -9.92 -7.89
C SER A 321 15.68 -8.97 -6.70
N VAL A 322 14.73 -8.05 -6.76
CA VAL A 322 14.51 -6.98 -5.77
C VAL A 322 13.60 -7.46 -4.64
N ALA A 323 12.65 -8.32 -4.97
CA ALA A 323 11.71 -8.91 -4.02
C ALA A 323 11.45 -10.39 -4.29
N PHE A 324 11.17 -11.13 -3.24
CA PHE A 324 10.67 -12.51 -3.27
C PHE A 324 9.38 -12.61 -2.44
N HIS A 325 8.36 -13.29 -2.97
CA HIS A 325 7.05 -13.38 -2.30
C HIS A 325 6.31 -14.68 -2.67
N PRO A 326 5.62 -15.37 -1.74
CA PRO A 326 5.41 -15.03 -0.33
C PRO A 326 6.33 -15.76 0.65
N PHE A 327 6.65 -15.10 1.78
CA PHE A 327 7.35 -15.67 2.94
C PHE A 327 6.59 -15.40 4.24
N LYS A 328 5.49 -16.13 4.44
CA LYS A 328 4.47 -15.89 5.50
C LYS A 328 4.91 -16.19 6.94
N ASN A 329 6.13 -16.66 7.14
CA ASN A 329 6.67 -17.03 8.45
C ASN A 329 8.02 -16.34 8.68
N PRO A 330 8.26 -15.73 9.86
CA PRO A 330 9.51 -15.04 10.16
C PRO A 330 10.78 -15.87 9.90
N GLY A 331 10.78 -17.16 10.24
CA GLY A 331 11.93 -18.04 10.01
C GLY A 331 12.20 -18.29 8.52
N ASN A 332 11.15 -18.44 7.70
CA ASN A 332 11.33 -18.59 6.25
C ASN A 332 11.77 -17.26 5.61
N PHE A 333 11.25 -16.13 6.12
CA PHE A 333 11.62 -14.79 5.69
C PHE A 333 13.10 -14.50 5.98
N SER A 334 13.56 -14.75 7.21
CA SER A 334 14.96 -14.55 7.58
C SER A 334 15.89 -15.52 6.84
N ALA A 335 15.51 -16.78 6.68
CA ALA A 335 16.30 -17.74 5.90
C ALA A 335 16.41 -17.36 4.41
N CYS A 336 15.37 -16.74 3.83
CA CYS A 336 15.43 -16.19 2.48
C CYS A 336 16.40 -15.00 2.38
N LEU A 337 16.35 -14.07 3.35
CA LEU A 337 17.32 -12.96 3.44
C LEU A 337 18.75 -13.48 3.56
N GLU A 338 18.99 -14.47 4.43
CA GLU A 338 20.31 -15.08 4.61
C GLU A 338 20.85 -15.67 3.31
N ARG A 339 20.06 -16.48 2.59
CA ARG A 339 20.49 -17.05 1.31
C ARG A 339 20.72 -15.98 0.25
N ALA A 340 19.90 -14.95 0.21
CA ALA A 340 20.02 -13.88 -0.77
C ALA A 340 21.24 -12.95 -0.53
N ILE A 341 21.72 -12.86 0.71
CA ILE A 341 22.79 -11.94 1.12
C ILE A 341 24.13 -12.66 1.31
N LEU A 342 24.12 -13.84 1.94
CA LEU A 342 25.33 -14.59 2.32
C LEU A 342 25.63 -15.79 1.41
N GLY A 343 24.67 -16.19 0.57
CA GLY A 343 24.74 -17.41 -0.24
C GLY A 343 25.12 -17.25 -1.70
#